data_AF-A0A3B8SY92-F1
#
_entry.id   AF-A0A3B8SY92-F1
#
_cell.length_a   1.000
_cell.length_b   1.000
_cell.length_c   1.000
_cell.angle_alpha   90.00
_cell.angle_beta   90.00
_cell.angle_gamma   90.00
#
_symmetry.space_group_name_H-M   'P 1'
#
loop_
_entity.id
_entity.type
_entity.pdbx_description
1 polymer ?
#
loop_
_entity_poly.entity_id
_entity_poly.type
_entity_poly.pdbx_seq_one_letter_code
_entity_poly.pdbx_strand_id
1 'polypeptide(L)' 'MSIPLKNDRYLRALAKQPVDVTPVWMMRQAGRYLPEYKATRAIAGDFMS' A
#
# COMPACT_ATOMS: atom_id res chain seq x y z
N MET A 1 23.15 -3.58 7.64
CA MET A 1 22.87 -2.35 6.88
C MET A 1 21.56 -2.55 6.15
N SER A 2 20.56 -1.68 6.33
CA SER A 2 19.25 -1.83 5.66
C SER A 2 19.33 -1.42 4.19
N ILE A 3 18.48 -2.03 3.36
CA ILE A 3 18.36 -1.66 1.95
C ILE A 3 17.72 -0.26 1.87
N PRO A 4 18.29 0.68 1.10
CA PRO A 4 17.74 2.03 0.98
C PRO A 4 16.38 2.03 0.26
N LEU A 5 15.43 2.82 0.77
CA LEU A 5 14.11 3.00 0.18
C LEU A 5 14.21 3.79 -1.13
N LYS A 6 13.60 3.26 -2.21
CA LYS A 6 13.52 3.94 -3.51
C LYS A 6 12.53 5.11 -3.52
N ASN A 7 11.50 5.08 -2.68
CA ASN A 7 10.49 6.11 -2.55
C ASN A 7 10.11 6.28 -1.07
N ASP A 8 10.45 7.42 -0.50
CA ASP A 8 10.26 7.75 0.92
C ASP A 8 9.34 8.98 1.12
N ARG A 9 8.70 9.49 0.05
CA ARG A 9 7.87 10.71 0.09
C ARG A 9 6.81 10.67 1.19
N TYR A 10 6.17 9.51 1.38
CA TYR A 10 5.16 9.33 2.42
C TYR A 10 5.73 9.62 3.82
N LEU A 11 6.89 9.05 4.15
CA LEU A 11 7.53 9.25 5.45
C LEU A 11 8.01 10.69 5.63
N ARG A 12 8.60 11.27 4.58
CA ARG A 12 9.07 12.66 4.58
C ARG A 12 7.93 13.66 4.79
N ALA A 13 6.81 13.47 4.10
CA ALA A 13 5.62 14.30 4.26
C ALA A 13 5.06 14.23 5.69
N LEU A 14 4.99 13.02 6.29
CA LEU A 14 4.58 12.84 7.69
C LEU A 14 5.54 13.52 8.67
N ALA A 15 6.85 13.51 8.38
CA ALA A 15 7.87 14.20 9.15
C ALA A 15 7.95 15.72 8.86
N LYS A 16 6.98 16.28 8.10
CA LYS A 16 6.93 17.70 7.69
C LYS A 16 8.15 18.17 6.90
N GLN A 17 8.83 17.26 6.20
CA GLN A 17 9.93 17.60 5.31
C GLN A 17 9.40 17.97 3.91
N PRO A 18 10.09 18.86 3.17
CA PRO A 18 9.72 19.16 1.79
C PRO A 18 9.71 17.91 0.91
N VAL A 19 8.69 17.78 0.08
CA VAL A 19 8.55 16.74 -0.95
C VAL A 19 8.19 17.41 -2.27
N ASP A 20 8.60 16.80 -3.38
CA ASP A 20 8.35 17.26 -4.75
C ASP A 20 6.85 17.20 -5.13
N VAL A 21 6.13 16.20 -4.62
CA VAL A 21 4.69 16.03 -4.82
C VAL A 21 4.03 15.46 -3.57
N THR A 22 2.74 15.79 -3.35
CA THR A 22 1.96 15.23 -2.24
C THR A 22 1.81 13.71 -2.42
N PRO A 23 2.31 12.87 -1.48
CA PRO A 23 2.11 11.44 -1.56
C PRO A 23 0.65 11.09 -1.31
N VAL A 24 0.14 10.08 -2.03
CA VAL A 24 -1.23 9.60 -1.87
C VAL A 24 -1.23 8.10 -1.55
N TRP A 25 -2.19 7.70 -0.73
CA TRP A 25 -2.57 6.32 -0.49
C TRP A 25 -4.09 6.28 -0.30
N MET A 26 -4.69 5.11 -0.51
CA MET A 26 -6.13 4.95 -0.37
C MET A 26 -6.45 3.94 0.72
N MET A 27 -7.35 4.32 1.64
CA MET A 27 -7.90 3.36 2.58
C MET A 27 -8.60 2.24 1.81
N ARG A 28 -8.31 0.99 2.17
CA ARG A 28 -8.82 -0.20 1.49
C ARG A 28 -8.43 -0.28 0.00
N GLN A 29 -7.28 0.26 -0.41
CA GLN A 29 -6.75 0.14 -1.77
C GLN A 29 -6.62 -1.31 -2.30
N ALA A 30 -6.63 -2.30 -1.41
CA ALA A 30 -6.77 -3.71 -1.76
C ALA A 30 -8.12 -4.19 -1.22
N GLY A 31 -9.07 -4.44 -2.12
CA GLY A 31 -10.41 -4.82 -1.71
C GLY A 31 -11.24 -5.40 -2.85
N ARG A 32 -12.48 -5.80 -2.51
CA ARG A 32 -13.41 -6.51 -3.40
C ARG A 32 -13.79 -5.74 -4.68
N TYR A 33 -13.45 -4.46 -4.79
CA TYR A 33 -13.65 -3.72 -6.02
C TYR A 33 -12.63 -4.12 -7.11
N LEU A 34 -11.46 -4.65 -6.71
CA LEU A 34 -10.45 -5.17 -7.64
C LEU A 34 -10.78 -6.62 -8.03
N PRO A 35 -10.92 -6.94 -9.33
CA PRO A 35 -11.14 -8.31 -9.80
C PRO A 35 -10.05 -9.29 -9.37
N GLU A 36 -8.79 -8.87 -9.39
CA GLU A 36 -7.63 -9.67 -8.98
C GLU A 36 -7.66 -10.00 -7.48
N TYR A 37 -8.17 -9.09 -6.64
CA TYR A 37 -8.36 -9.34 -5.22
C TYR A 37 -9.44 -10.42 -5.00
N LYS A 38 -10.54 -10.36 -5.75
CA LYS A 38 -11.60 -11.37 -5.70
C LYS A 38 -11.10 -12.75 -6.15
N ALA A 39 -10.37 -12.81 -7.26
CA ALA A 39 -9.80 -14.05 -7.78
C ALA A 39 -8.83 -14.69 -6.77
N THR A 40 -7.96 -13.87 -6.17
CA THR A 40 -7.01 -14.33 -5.14
C THR A 40 -7.75 -14.87 -3.91
N ARG A 41 -8.79 -14.17 -3.44
CA ARG A 41 -9.62 -14.65 -2.31
C ARG A 41 -10.39 -15.93 -2.59
N ALA A 42 -10.82 -16.15 -3.83
CA ALA A 42 -11.52 -17.39 -4.21
C ALA A 42 -10.59 -18.62 -4.13
N ILE A 43 -9.30 -18.44 -4.41
CA ILE A 43 -8.30 -19.51 -4.38
C ILE A 43 -7.72 -19.69 -2.97
N ALA A 44 -7.42 -18.59 -2.29
CA ALA A 44 -6.71 -18.60 -1.02
C ALA A 44 -7.52 -19.10 0.18
N GLY A 45 -8.84 -19.31 0.02
CA GLY A 45 -9.72 -19.69 1.13
C GLY A 45 -9.86 -18.61 2.19
N ASP A 46 -10.41 -18.97 3.35
CA ASP A 46 -10.42 -18.06 4.50
C ASP A 46 -9.16 -18.23 5.34
N PHE A 47 -8.57 -17.12 5.77
CA PHE A 47 -7.27 -17.12 6.44
C PHE A 47 -7.34 -17.72 7.86
N MET A 48 -8.53 -17.78 8.45
CA MET A 48 -8.76 -18.16 9.86
C MET A 48 -9.58 -19.46 10.02
N SER A 49 -9.86 -20.17 8.93
CA SER A 49 -10.60 -21.45 8.95
C SER A 49 -9.67 -22.65 8.98
#